data_AF-A0A3S0G7J7-F1
#
_entry.id   AF-A0A3S0G7J7-F1
#
_cell.length_a   1.000
_cell.length_b   1.000
_cell.length_c   1.000
_cell.angle_alpha   90.00
_cell.angle_beta   90.00
_cell.angle_gamma   90.00
#
_symmetry.space_group_name_H-M   'P 1'
#
loop_
_entity.id
_entity.type
_entity.pdbx_description
1 polymer ?
#
loop_
_entity_poly.entity_id
_entity_poly.type
_entity_poly.pdbx_seq_one_letter_code
_entity_poly.pdbx_strand_id
1 'polypeptide(L)'
;MTAQPAPSTLAELISSIEDLQDNSARNHAATALAIVRDGVITGEGPTTQGRIHFSRALDAADVAWCTRILTAQALSNQPVSRAEAEALFQINEVASDRSDGGLFDDLLIKAVVHHAASASGLPVPPRSVALSPETEIDSWAPTKAVGVNTEVLEWIAAQMRGKQRSNQLLKGLIAATLIGAATIPLAQSLPMVIDLSM
;
A
#
# COMPACT_ATOMS: atom_id res chain seq x y z
N MET A 1 -28.08 -22.22 -16.30
CA MET A 1 -27.37 -21.39 -15.29
C MET A 1 -25.95 -21.91 -15.21
N THR A 2 -25.10 -21.46 -16.12
CA THR A 2 -23.69 -21.89 -16.19
C THR A 2 -22.93 -21.13 -15.12
N ALA A 3 -22.42 -21.84 -14.12
CA ALA A 3 -21.48 -21.30 -13.16
C ALA A 3 -20.23 -20.85 -13.93
N GLN A 4 -19.97 -19.55 -13.93
CA GLN A 4 -18.75 -18.99 -14.49
C GLN A 4 -17.58 -19.46 -13.61
N PRO A 5 -16.56 -20.13 -14.16
CA PRO A 5 -15.43 -20.60 -13.36
C PRO A 5 -14.71 -19.40 -12.74
N ALA A 6 -14.30 -19.53 -11.48
CA ALA A 6 -13.46 -18.54 -10.83
C ALA A 6 -12.16 -18.35 -11.65
N PRO A 7 -11.69 -17.10 -11.86
CA PRO A 7 -10.50 -16.85 -12.67
C PRO A 7 -9.29 -17.55 -12.05
N SER A 8 -8.62 -18.39 -12.85
CA SER A 8 -7.59 -19.32 -12.38
C SER A 8 -6.17 -18.83 -12.65
N THR A 9 -6.03 -17.71 -13.37
CA THR A 9 -4.74 -17.11 -13.70
C THR A 9 -4.74 -15.60 -13.47
N LEU A 10 -3.58 -15.07 -13.09
CA LEU A 10 -3.40 -13.63 -12.87
C LEU A 10 -3.58 -12.82 -14.17
N ALA A 11 -3.34 -13.45 -15.34
CA ALA A 11 -3.63 -12.89 -16.65
C ALA A 11 -5.14 -12.78 -16.95
N GLU A 12 -5.95 -13.78 -16.54
CA GLU A 12 -7.42 -13.71 -16.61
C GLU A 12 -7.98 -12.66 -15.66
N LEU A 13 -7.37 -12.49 -14.48
CA LEU A 13 -7.73 -11.44 -13.52
C LEU A 13 -7.39 -10.04 -14.05
N ILE A 14 -6.23 -9.86 -14.68
CA ILE A 14 -5.86 -8.59 -15.32
C ILE A 14 -6.77 -8.30 -16.51
N SER A 15 -7.07 -9.29 -17.36
CA SER A 15 -8.03 -9.14 -18.46
C SER A 15 -9.43 -8.83 -17.93
N SER A 16 -9.84 -9.43 -16.81
CA SER A 16 -11.11 -9.13 -16.15
C SER A 16 -11.12 -7.72 -15.53
N ILE A 17 -10.00 -7.25 -14.98
CA ILE A 17 -9.87 -5.86 -14.50
C ILE A 17 -9.98 -4.90 -15.68
N GLU A 18 -9.41 -5.24 -16.84
CA GLU A 18 -9.46 -4.42 -18.06
C GLU A 18 -10.86 -4.38 -18.70
N ASP A 19 -11.66 -5.43 -18.57
CA ASP A 19 -13.03 -5.52 -19.13
C ASP A 19 -14.14 -4.99 -18.19
N LEU A 20 -13.88 -4.82 -16.89
CA LEU A 20 -14.88 -4.41 -15.91
C LEU A 20 -14.94 -2.88 -15.71
N GLN A 21 -16.16 -2.34 -15.70
CA GLN A 21 -16.42 -0.91 -15.40
C GLN A 21 -16.63 -0.67 -13.89
N ASP A 22 -16.33 0.55 -13.44
CA ASP A 22 -16.70 1.13 -12.14
C ASP A 22 -16.11 0.46 -10.88
N ASN A 23 -16.91 0.39 -9.80
CA ASN A 23 -16.55 -0.15 -8.48
C ASN A 23 -16.09 -1.61 -8.53
N SER A 24 -16.54 -2.37 -9.53
CA SER A 24 -16.15 -3.76 -9.70
C SER A 24 -14.64 -3.86 -9.93
N ALA A 25 -14.08 -3.00 -10.79
CA ALA A 25 -12.64 -2.99 -11.08
C ALA A 25 -11.80 -2.75 -9.81
N ARG A 26 -12.23 -1.84 -8.93
CA ARG A 26 -11.53 -1.55 -7.65
C ARG A 26 -11.56 -2.73 -6.69
N ASN A 27 -12.69 -3.45 -6.60
CA ASN A 27 -12.80 -4.66 -5.79
C ASN A 27 -11.94 -5.81 -6.35
N HIS A 28 -11.87 -5.93 -7.69
CA HIS A 28 -11.01 -6.91 -8.35
C HIS A 28 -9.52 -6.57 -8.14
N ALA A 29 -9.15 -5.29 -8.16
CA ALA A 29 -7.79 -4.85 -7.84
C ALA A 29 -7.41 -5.21 -6.40
N ALA A 30 -8.28 -4.95 -5.42
CA ALA A 30 -8.03 -5.35 -4.03
C ALA A 30 -7.91 -6.88 -3.88
N THR A 31 -8.71 -7.64 -4.62
CA THR A 31 -8.63 -9.11 -4.64
C THR A 31 -7.34 -9.60 -5.30
N ALA A 32 -6.92 -8.97 -6.39
CA ALA A 32 -5.64 -9.27 -7.05
C ALA A 32 -4.46 -8.97 -6.12
N LEU A 33 -4.50 -7.88 -5.36
CA LEU A 33 -3.49 -7.59 -4.32
C LEU A 33 -3.49 -8.65 -3.20
N ALA A 34 -4.64 -9.20 -2.84
CA ALA A 34 -4.71 -10.31 -1.90
C ALA A 34 -4.03 -11.58 -2.45
N ILE A 35 -4.08 -11.82 -3.76
CA ILE A 35 -3.33 -12.92 -4.39
C ILE A 35 -1.82 -12.67 -4.30
N VAL A 36 -1.37 -11.43 -4.53
CA VAL A 36 0.05 -11.06 -4.32
C VAL A 36 0.46 -11.32 -2.86
N ARG A 37 -0.37 -10.91 -1.89
CA ARG A 37 -0.16 -11.20 -0.47
C ARG A 37 -0.02 -12.70 -0.21
N ASP A 38 -0.91 -13.52 -0.76
CA ASP A 38 -0.88 -14.98 -0.56
C ASP A 38 0.38 -15.60 -1.20
N GLY A 39 0.84 -15.05 -2.33
CA GLY A 39 2.12 -15.39 -2.93
C GLY A 39 3.32 -15.01 -2.05
N VAL A 40 3.31 -13.82 -1.44
CA VAL A 40 4.32 -13.41 -0.45
C VAL A 40 4.30 -14.34 0.76
N ILE A 41 3.12 -14.71 1.29
CA ILE A 41 3.02 -15.61 2.45
C ILE A 41 3.62 -16.99 2.13
N THR A 42 3.25 -17.56 0.98
CA THR A 42 3.56 -18.96 0.65
C THR A 42 4.92 -19.13 -0.03
N GLY A 43 5.39 -18.11 -0.77
CA GLY A 43 6.48 -18.26 -1.74
C GLY A 43 6.04 -18.91 -3.05
N GLU A 44 4.76 -19.27 -3.19
CA GLU A 44 4.21 -20.02 -4.31
C GLU A 44 3.05 -19.27 -4.97
N GLY A 45 2.66 -19.68 -6.18
CA GLY A 45 1.49 -19.14 -6.86
C GLY A 45 1.82 -18.32 -8.10
N PRO A 46 0.81 -17.62 -8.66
CA PRO A 46 0.92 -17.04 -9.99
C PRO A 46 1.88 -15.85 -10.07
N THR A 47 2.16 -15.17 -8.96
CA THR A 47 3.12 -14.04 -8.91
C THR A 47 4.58 -14.50 -8.87
N THR A 48 4.82 -15.73 -8.42
CA THR A 48 6.16 -16.33 -8.26
C THR A 48 6.49 -17.34 -9.37
N GLN A 49 5.56 -17.58 -10.30
CA GLN A 49 5.70 -18.58 -11.34
C GLN A 49 6.97 -18.38 -12.18
N GLY A 50 7.79 -19.42 -12.28
CA GLY A 50 9.03 -19.44 -13.04
C GLY A 50 10.24 -18.82 -12.34
N ARG A 51 10.15 -18.52 -11.03
CA ARG A 51 11.22 -17.90 -10.24
C ARG A 51 11.32 -18.56 -8.86
N ILE A 52 12.49 -18.52 -8.23
CA ILE A 52 12.65 -18.96 -6.83
C ILE A 52 12.16 -17.84 -5.94
N HIS A 53 11.13 -18.11 -5.15
CA HIS A 53 10.55 -17.15 -4.23
C HIS A 53 10.29 -17.82 -2.88
N PHE A 54 10.69 -17.17 -1.79
CA PHE A 54 10.60 -17.74 -0.46
C PHE A 54 9.38 -17.22 0.30
N SER A 55 8.93 -18.01 1.27
CA SER A 55 7.87 -17.59 2.18
C SER A 55 8.28 -16.31 2.92
N ARG A 56 7.37 -15.34 2.93
CA ARG A 56 7.50 -13.99 3.51
C ARG A 56 8.55 -13.09 2.85
N ALA A 57 9.12 -13.49 1.71
CA ALA A 57 9.95 -12.62 0.90
C ALA A 57 9.08 -11.65 0.08
N LEU A 58 9.55 -10.41 -0.09
CA LEU A 58 8.98 -9.44 -1.01
C LEU A 58 10.11 -8.89 -1.87
N ASP A 59 10.02 -9.13 -3.18
CA ASP A 59 11.01 -8.71 -4.17
C ASP A 59 10.49 -7.57 -5.07
N ALA A 60 11.38 -7.02 -5.92
CA ALA A 60 11.01 -5.95 -6.83
C ALA A 60 9.93 -6.35 -7.86
N ALA A 61 9.77 -7.63 -8.16
CA ALA A 61 8.75 -8.09 -9.09
C ALA A 61 7.38 -8.24 -8.44
N ASP A 62 7.29 -8.56 -7.14
CA ASP A 62 6.04 -8.43 -6.39
C ASP A 62 5.56 -6.98 -6.37
N VAL A 63 6.49 -6.03 -6.21
CA VAL A 63 6.17 -4.60 -6.31
C VAL A 63 5.69 -4.27 -7.71
N ALA A 64 6.36 -4.78 -8.75
CA ALA A 64 5.93 -4.58 -10.13
C ALA A 64 4.50 -5.12 -10.38
N TRP A 65 4.14 -6.26 -9.78
CA TRP A 65 2.76 -6.76 -9.81
C TRP A 65 1.79 -5.81 -9.12
N CYS A 66 2.11 -5.33 -7.92
CA CYS A 66 1.26 -4.37 -7.20
C CYS A 66 1.06 -3.09 -8.01
N THR A 67 2.13 -2.53 -8.58
CA THR A 67 2.06 -1.34 -9.43
C THR A 67 1.20 -1.60 -10.66
N ARG A 68 1.39 -2.73 -11.34
CA ARG A 68 0.60 -3.08 -12.53
C ARG A 68 -0.89 -3.21 -12.21
N ILE A 69 -1.24 -3.83 -11.08
CA ILE A 69 -2.64 -3.96 -10.63
C ILE A 69 -3.23 -2.57 -10.36
N LEU A 70 -2.53 -1.71 -9.62
CA LEU A 70 -3.04 -0.41 -9.20
C LEU A 70 -3.14 0.62 -10.34
N THR A 71 -2.32 0.46 -11.38
CA THR A 71 -2.23 1.35 -12.54
C THR A 71 -2.90 0.80 -13.79
N ALA A 72 -3.63 -0.32 -13.68
CA ALA A 72 -4.40 -0.90 -14.77
C ALA A 72 -5.33 0.14 -15.42
N GLN A 73 -5.50 0.06 -16.74
CA GLN A 73 -6.18 1.11 -17.52
C GLN A 73 -7.61 1.39 -17.04
N ALA A 74 -8.36 0.36 -16.64
CA ALA A 74 -9.71 0.48 -16.10
C ALA A 74 -9.80 1.30 -14.80
N LEU A 75 -8.68 1.44 -14.07
CA LEU A 75 -8.57 2.18 -12.81
C LEU A 75 -8.02 3.60 -12.99
N SER A 76 -7.55 3.95 -14.20
CA SER A 76 -6.82 5.19 -14.48
C SER A 76 -7.56 6.46 -14.02
N ASN A 77 -8.89 6.49 -14.20
CA ASN A 77 -9.75 7.62 -13.86
C ASN A 77 -10.39 7.53 -12.46
N GLN A 78 -10.05 6.50 -11.68
CA GLN A 78 -10.63 6.30 -10.35
C GLN A 78 -9.55 6.55 -9.28
N PRO A 79 -9.87 7.17 -8.13
CA PRO A 79 -8.91 7.31 -7.05
C PRO A 79 -8.68 5.99 -6.32
N VAL A 80 -7.51 5.82 -5.71
CA VAL A 80 -7.20 4.64 -4.89
C VAL A 80 -8.27 4.48 -3.82
N SER A 81 -8.84 3.28 -3.73
CA SER A 81 -9.86 2.94 -2.74
C SER A 81 -9.22 2.53 -1.42
N ARG A 82 -10.02 2.63 -0.35
CA ARG A 82 -9.63 2.15 0.96
C ARG A 82 -9.24 0.67 0.95
N ALA A 83 -10.00 -0.17 0.25
CA ALA A 83 -9.74 -1.60 0.17
C ALA A 83 -8.39 -1.92 -0.50
N GLU A 84 -8.01 -1.19 -1.55
CA GLU A 84 -6.70 -1.33 -2.20
C GLU A 84 -5.56 -0.91 -1.25
N ALA A 85 -5.71 0.22 -0.55
CA ALA A 85 -4.73 0.67 0.43
C ALA A 85 -4.59 -0.30 1.62
N GLU A 86 -5.70 -0.86 2.12
CA GLU A 86 -5.70 -1.90 3.15
C GLU A 86 -5.02 -3.19 2.68
N ALA A 87 -5.20 -3.58 1.41
CA ALA A 87 -4.50 -4.73 0.86
C ALA A 87 -2.98 -4.53 0.82
N LEU A 88 -2.49 -3.32 0.46
CA LEU A 88 -1.07 -3.00 0.52
C LEU A 88 -0.52 -3.04 1.96
N PHE A 89 -1.28 -2.56 2.95
CA PHE A 89 -0.91 -2.71 4.36
C PHE A 89 -0.81 -4.17 4.79
N GLN A 90 -1.68 -5.05 4.28
CA GLN A 90 -1.62 -6.49 4.58
C GLN A 90 -0.39 -7.15 3.93
N ILE A 91 -0.03 -6.79 2.70
CA ILE A 91 1.19 -7.27 2.04
C ILE A 91 2.42 -6.86 2.87
N ASN A 92 2.50 -5.59 3.27
CA ASN A 92 3.57 -5.07 4.12
C ASN A 92 3.70 -5.82 5.46
N GLU A 93 2.57 -6.24 6.03
CA GLU A 93 2.54 -6.94 7.32
C GLU A 93 3.12 -8.35 7.23
N VAL A 94 2.88 -9.04 6.12
CA VAL A 94 3.35 -10.42 5.92
C VAL A 94 4.77 -10.50 5.35
N ALA A 95 5.21 -9.45 4.64
CA ALA A 95 6.54 -9.31 4.07
C ALA A 95 7.60 -9.08 5.17
N SER A 96 8.19 -10.16 5.67
CA SER A 96 9.19 -10.11 6.74
C SER A 96 10.63 -10.08 6.21
N ASP A 97 10.85 -10.54 4.97
CA ASP A 97 12.13 -10.50 4.28
C ASP A 97 11.98 -9.63 3.03
N ARG A 98 12.79 -8.57 2.92
CA ARG A 98 12.59 -7.53 1.90
C ARG A 98 13.85 -7.31 1.08
N SER A 99 13.69 -7.42 -0.23
CA SER A 99 14.75 -7.21 -1.22
C SER A 99 14.33 -6.25 -2.35
N ASP A 100 13.19 -5.57 -2.16
CA ASP A 100 12.59 -4.64 -3.13
C ASP A 100 13.26 -3.25 -3.17
N GLY A 101 14.27 -3.00 -2.35
CA GLY A 101 15.01 -1.73 -2.36
C GLY A 101 14.21 -0.50 -1.92
N GLY A 102 13.07 -0.68 -1.24
CA GLY A 102 12.21 0.42 -0.78
C GLY A 102 11.09 0.78 -1.76
N LEU A 103 11.03 0.15 -2.94
CA LEU A 103 10.00 0.40 -3.95
C LEU A 103 8.60 0.15 -3.41
N PHE A 104 8.43 -0.85 -2.54
CA PHE A 104 7.12 -1.14 -1.97
C PHE A 104 6.68 -0.08 -0.96
N ASP A 105 7.60 0.46 -0.16
CA ASP A 105 7.27 1.53 0.79
C ASP A 105 6.82 2.79 0.04
N ASP A 106 7.55 3.18 -1.01
CA ASP A 106 7.18 4.32 -1.86
C ASP A 106 5.78 4.14 -2.46
N LEU A 107 5.50 2.97 -3.05
CA LEU A 107 4.19 2.64 -3.59
C LEU A 107 3.09 2.72 -2.53
N LEU A 108 3.32 2.14 -1.35
CA LEU A 108 2.36 2.15 -0.24
C LEU A 108 2.07 3.57 0.25
N ILE A 109 3.10 4.40 0.44
CA ILE A 109 2.93 5.80 0.87
C ILE A 109 2.10 6.56 -0.17
N LYS A 110 2.50 6.48 -1.45
CA LYS A 110 1.80 7.18 -2.54
C LYS A 110 0.34 6.72 -2.62
N ALA A 111 0.06 5.42 -2.52
CA ALA A 111 -1.30 4.90 -2.56
C ALA A 111 -2.17 5.35 -1.38
N VAL A 112 -1.62 5.34 -0.16
CA VAL A 112 -2.33 5.78 1.05
C VAL A 112 -2.62 7.29 0.99
N VAL A 113 -1.63 8.09 0.61
CA VAL A 113 -1.78 9.55 0.48
C VAL A 113 -2.75 9.89 -0.66
N HIS A 114 -2.74 9.15 -1.76
CA HIS A 114 -3.68 9.33 -2.88
C HIS A 114 -5.11 9.08 -2.45
N HIS A 115 -5.34 7.95 -1.77
CA HIS A 115 -6.64 7.64 -1.18
C HIS A 115 -7.06 8.73 -0.20
N ALA A 116 -6.17 9.13 0.71
CA ALA A 116 -6.49 10.09 1.76
C ALA A 116 -6.87 11.47 1.20
N ALA A 117 -6.08 11.98 0.25
CA ALA A 117 -6.35 13.24 -0.42
C ALA A 117 -7.68 13.18 -1.17
N SER A 118 -7.92 12.13 -1.96
CA SER A 118 -9.17 11.99 -2.72
C SER A 118 -10.40 11.82 -1.83
N ALA A 119 -10.32 11.00 -0.78
CA ALA A 119 -11.41 10.79 0.18
C ALA A 119 -11.73 12.08 0.97
N SER A 120 -10.77 12.99 1.07
CA SER A 120 -10.93 14.31 1.67
C SER A 120 -11.43 15.37 0.68
N GLY A 121 -11.73 14.99 -0.57
CA GLY A 121 -12.19 15.90 -1.62
C GLY A 121 -11.09 16.75 -2.25
N LEU A 122 -9.82 16.48 -1.95
CA LEU A 122 -8.69 17.17 -2.57
C LEU A 122 -8.44 16.62 -3.98
N PRO A 123 -8.01 17.48 -4.93
CA PRO A 123 -7.67 17.04 -6.27
C PRO A 123 -6.43 16.14 -6.20
N VAL A 124 -6.50 15.01 -6.91
CA VAL A 124 -5.38 14.07 -7.05
C VAL A 124 -5.12 13.79 -8.52
N PRO A 125 -3.85 13.61 -8.94
CA PRO A 125 -3.55 13.23 -10.31
C PRO A 125 -4.01 11.79 -10.61
N PRO A 126 -4.07 11.38 -11.89
CA PRO A 126 -4.33 10.00 -12.28
C PRO A 126 -3.36 9.03 -11.60
N ARG A 127 -3.82 7.81 -11.27
CA ARG A 127 -3.01 6.81 -10.55
C ARG A 127 -1.70 6.48 -11.26
N SER A 128 -1.70 6.43 -12.59
CA SER A 128 -0.50 6.18 -13.40
C SER A 128 0.59 7.25 -13.21
N VAL A 129 0.19 8.48 -12.88
CA VAL A 129 1.12 9.57 -12.57
C VAL A 129 1.47 9.54 -11.08
N ALA A 130 0.46 9.46 -10.21
CA ALA A 130 0.64 9.55 -8.75
C ALA A 130 1.50 8.42 -8.17
N LEU A 131 1.31 7.19 -8.67
CA LEU A 131 1.96 5.97 -8.17
C LEU A 131 3.23 5.61 -8.93
N SER A 132 3.64 6.44 -9.91
CA SER A 132 4.88 6.22 -10.64
C SER A 132 6.09 6.35 -9.70
N PRO A 133 7.09 5.47 -9.79
CA PRO A 133 8.33 5.59 -9.01
C PRO A 133 9.03 6.95 -9.25
N GLU A 134 9.00 7.44 -10.48
CA GLU A 134 9.64 8.69 -10.90
C GLU A 134 8.91 9.96 -10.40
N THR A 135 7.67 9.82 -9.93
CA THR A 135 6.90 10.95 -9.43
C THR A 135 7.15 11.14 -7.95
N GLU A 136 7.85 12.20 -7.57
CA GLU A 136 8.02 12.59 -6.17
C GLU A 136 6.65 12.84 -5.51
N ILE A 137 6.45 12.33 -4.30
CA ILE A 137 5.16 12.47 -3.60
C ILE A 137 4.81 13.94 -3.33
N ASP A 138 5.80 14.76 -3.00
CA ASP A 138 5.63 16.18 -2.70
C ASP A 138 5.20 17.01 -3.93
N SER A 139 5.32 16.47 -5.14
CA SER A 139 4.89 17.14 -6.37
C SER A 139 3.37 17.25 -6.51
N TRP A 140 2.61 16.38 -5.82
CA TRP A 140 1.15 16.34 -5.91
C TRP A 140 0.44 16.14 -4.57
N ALA A 141 1.11 15.57 -3.57
CA ALA A 141 0.50 15.33 -2.28
C ALA A 141 0.23 16.65 -1.56
N PRO A 142 -0.87 16.72 -0.78
CA PRO A 142 -1.08 17.86 0.11
C PRO A 142 0.08 17.95 1.10
N THR A 143 0.84 19.05 1.06
CA THR A 143 2.00 19.28 1.95
C THR A 143 1.58 19.70 3.36
N LYS A 144 0.29 19.93 3.59
CA LYS A 144 -0.29 20.26 4.89
C LYS A 144 -1.56 19.43 5.09
N ALA A 145 -1.76 18.96 6.32
CA ALA A 145 -2.99 18.30 6.78
C ALA A 145 -4.27 19.14 6.62
N VAL A 146 -4.14 20.42 6.23
CA VAL A 146 -5.26 21.35 6.07
C VAL A 146 -6.17 20.85 4.96
N GLY A 147 -7.32 20.32 5.35
CA GLY A 147 -8.31 19.77 4.43
C GLY A 147 -8.30 18.25 4.30
N VAL A 148 -7.43 17.51 5.02
CA VAL A 148 -7.53 16.06 5.12
C VAL A 148 -8.58 15.69 6.18
N ASN A 149 -9.50 14.80 5.82
CA ASN A 149 -10.61 14.37 6.68
C ASN A 149 -10.07 13.64 7.92
N THR A 150 -10.50 14.06 9.12
CA THR A 150 -10.10 13.47 10.40
C THR A 150 -10.38 11.96 10.48
N GLU A 151 -11.49 11.48 9.92
CA GLU A 151 -11.82 10.04 9.89
C GLU A 151 -10.77 9.24 9.11
N VAL A 152 -10.28 9.81 7.99
CA VAL A 152 -9.22 9.21 7.18
C VAL A 152 -7.90 9.18 7.95
N LEU A 153 -7.57 10.27 8.65
CA LEU A 153 -6.37 10.32 9.50
C LEU A 153 -6.44 9.31 10.65
N GLU A 154 -7.60 9.16 11.29
CA GLU A 154 -7.83 8.18 12.35
C GLU A 154 -7.71 6.75 11.81
N TRP A 155 -8.25 6.47 10.63
CA TRP A 155 -8.10 5.17 9.97
C TRP A 155 -6.62 4.86 9.68
N ILE A 156 -5.86 5.81 9.13
CA ILE A 156 -4.42 5.63 8.89
C ILE A 156 -3.69 5.38 10.22
N ALA A 157 -3.99 6.17 11.26
CA ALA A 157 -3.42 5.99 12.58
C ALA A 157 -3.74 4.61 13.17
N ALA A 158 -4.95 4.08 12.95
CA ALA A 158 -5.34 2.74 13.36
C ALA A 158 -4.53 1.65 12.62
N GLN A 159 -4.34 1.79 11.31
CA GLN A 159 -3.48 0.89 10.52
C GLN A 159 -2.04 0.88 11.04
N MET A 160 -1.52 2.03 11.50
CA MET A 160 -0.17 2.15 12.04
C MET A 160 -0.03 1.64 13.49
N ARG A 161 -1.08 1.74 14.31
CA ARG A 161 -1.05 1.39 15.75
C ARG A 161 -1.03 -0.11 16.00
N GLY A 162 -1.71 -0.89 15.16
CA GLY A 162 -1.86 -2.34 15.37
C GLY A 162 -0.63 -3.19 15.06
N LYS A 163 0.44 -2.63 14.46
CA LYS A 163 1.45 -3.43 13.74
C LYS A 163 2.87 -2.93 14.01
N GLN A 164 3.46 -3.39 15.12
CA GLN A 164 4.75 -2.93 15.65
C GLN A 164 5.99 -3.28 14.79
N ARG A 165 5.87 -4.17 13.79
CA ARG A 165 7.02 -4.64 13.00
C ARG A 165 7.30 -3.90 11.69
N SER A 166 6.35 -3.14 11.14
CA SER A 166 6.58 -2.47 9.85
C SER A 166 7.05 -1.02 9.99
N ASN A 167 8.28 -0.81 9.50
CA ASN A 167 9.03 0.41 9.19
C ASN A 167 8.66 1.72 9.89
N GLN A 168 9.55 2.17 10.78
CA GLN A 168 9.54 3.53 11.34
C GLN A 168 9.63 4.62 10.25
N LEU A 169 10.23 4.32 9.10
CA LEU A 169 10.35 5.23 7.96
C LEU A 169 8.99 5.50 7.29
N LEU A 170 8.19 4.45 7.08
CA LEU A 170 6.83 4.56 6.56
C LEU A 170 5.96 5.42 7.49
N LYS A 171 6.09 5.21 8.80
CA LYS A 171 5.39 6.00 9.83
C LYS A 171 5.82 7.46 9.81
N GLY A 172 7.11 7.72 9.69
CA GLY A 172 7.68 9.07 9.63
C GLY A 172 7.24 9.84 8.40
N LEU A 173 7.23 9.20 7.23
CA LEU A 173 6.85 9.82 5.97
C LEU A 173 5.34 10.08 5.92
N ILE A 174 4.48 9.10 6.22
CA ILE A 174 3.03 9.33 6.26
C ILE A 174 2.66 10.39 7.29
N ALA A 175 3.31 10.40 8.46
CA ALA A 175 3.10 11.47 9.45
C ALA A 175 3.59 12.83 8.94
N ALA A 176 4.75 12.91 8.28
CA ALA A 176 5.25 14.16 7.73
C ALA A 176 4.33 14.71 6.62
N THR A 177 3.85 13.85 5.72
CA THR A 177 3.00 14.24 4.58
C THR A 177 1.57 14.56 5.02
N LEU A 178 0.98 13.78 5.92
CA LEU A 178 -0.46 13.91 6.25
C LEU A 178 -0.75 14.66 7.55
N ILE A 179 0.18 14.69 8.52
CA ILE A 179 -0.04 15.31 9.83
C ILE A 179 0.63 16.69 9.89
N GLY A 180 1.53 17.00 8.93
CA GLY A 180 2.39 18.17 9.03
C GLY A 180 3.39 18.00 10.17
N ALA A 181 4.57 18.61 10.05
CA ALA A 181 5.70 18.43 10.96
C ALA A 181 5.52 18.99 12.39
N ALA A 182 4.29 19.01 12.94
CA ALA A 182 4.00 19.55 14.25
C ALA A 182 3.01 18.65 15.03
N THR A 183 3.47 17.47 15.45
CA THR A 183 3.24 16.87 16.80
C THR A 183 3.73 15.42 16.82
N ILE A 184 5.05 15.21 16.79
CA ILE A 184 5.61 13.96 17.34
C ILE A 184 5.99 14.30 18.78
N PRO A 185 5.28 13.80 19.82
CA PRO A 185 5.90 13.78 21.14
C PRO A 185 7.06 12.80 21.03
N LEU A 186 8.27 13.34 20.99
CA LEU A 186 9.51 12.59 21.13
C LEU A 186 9.51 12.01 22.55
N ALA A 187 8.83 10.88 22.75
CA ALA A 187 8.91 10.11 23.97
C ALA A 187 10.29 9.45 24.00
N GLN A 188 11.30 10.22 24.42
CA GLN A 188 12.58 9.72 24.85
C GLN A 188 12.39 8.97 26.16
N SER A 189 11.99 7.70 26.09
CA SER A 189 12.17 6.78 27.21
C SER A 189 13.59 6.21 27.11
N LEU A 190 14.56 6.95 27.63
CA LEU A 190 15.86 6.39 28.02
C LEU A 190 15.61 5.29 29.07
N PRO A 191 16.14 4.07 28.94
CA PRO A 191 16.17 3.14 30.05
C PRO A 191 17.18 3.66 31.07
N MET A 192 16.69 4.18 32.19
CA MET A 192 17.52 4.47 33.34
C MET A 192 17.96 3.15 33.96
N VAL A 193 19.15 2.67 33.59
CA VAL A 193 19.85 1.61 34.32
C VAL A 193 20.68 2.31 35.38
N ILE A 194 20.14 2.40 36.59
CA ILE A 194 20.96 2.55 37.79
C ILE A 194 20.68 1.31 38.64
N ASP A 195 21.46 0.28 38.40
CA ASP A 195 21.75 -0.73 39.42
C ASP A 195 23.07 -0.27 40.08
N LEU A 196 22.97 0.15 41.34
CA LEU A 196 24.13 0.40 42.19
C LEU A 196 23.99 -0.49 43.42
N SER A 197 24.48 -1.72 43.25
CA SER A 197 24.82 -2.62 44.34
C SER A 197 26.34 -2.67 44.48
N MET A 198 26.81 -2.30 45.68
CA MET A 198 28.20 -2.29 46.21
C MET A 198 29.16 -1.21 45.72
#